data_AF-A0A961DG04-F1
#
_entry.id   AF-A0A961DG04-F1
#
_cell.length_a   1.000
_cell.length_b   1.000
_cell.length_c   1.000
_cell.angle_alpha   90.00
_cell.angle_beta   90.00
_cell.angle_gamma   90.00
#
_symmetry.space_group_name_H-M   'P 1'
#
loop_
_entity.id
_entity.type
_entity.pdbx_description
1 polymer ?
#
loop_
_entity_poly.entity_id
_entity_poly.type
_entity_poly.pdbx_seq_one_letter_code
_entity_poly.pdbx_strand_id
1 'polypeptide(L)'
;NPIWNYGPYDPSPISAGTQPDWYIGFLDGALRLVPPGLEFVLWGHTWSFNILIPMIVVGIFIVAVVLYPFLEAWITGDKREHHITERPRNAPTRTAIGAAGVTFYAVLWAAAASDILATHFHLTIEAVTHSLQALLIVGPIIAYFVAKRSCLALQKKDREIALHGYESGRMIRLPGGEYHEVHKELSDYERWRLVDYLDYKPLMVRPDARGRISPMQRVRAAFSRWFFEDRISPATRAELESGKEHH
;
A
#
# COMPACT_ATOMS: atom_id res chain seq x y z
N ASN A 1 -2.49 -16.43 -28.46
CA ASN A 1 -3.94 -16.36 -28.72
C ASN A 1 -4.28 -17.38 -29.83
N PRO A 2 -4.84 -18.55 -29.49
CA PRO A 2 -5.18 -19.60 -30.46
C PRO A 2 -6.53 -19.33 -31.16
N ILE A 3 -6.57 -18.30 -32.00
CA ILE A 3 -7.81 -17.80 -32.64
C ILE A 3 -8.60 -18.87 -33.43
N TRP A 4 -7.90 -19.89 -33.94
CA TRP A 4 -8.49 -21.01 -34.68
C TRP A 4 -9.38 -21.92 -33.83
N ASN A 5 -9.21 -21.93 -32.50
CA ASN A 5 -10.08 -22.70 -31.60
C ASN A 5 -11.41 -21.99 -31.30
N TYR A 6 -11.46 -20.66 -31.45
CA TYR A 6 -12.66 -19.86 -31.13
C TYR A 6 -13.55 -19.61 -32.36
N GLY A 7 -12.98 -19.63 -33.57
CA GLY A 7 -13.71 -19.36 -34.81
C GLY A 7 -13.96 -17.85 -35.04
N PRO A 8 -14.63 -17.49 -36.14
CA PRO A 8 -15.04 -16.12 -36.41
C PRO A 8 -16.08 -15.62 -35.38
N TYR A 9 -16.13 -14.32 -35.17
CA TYR A 9 -17.14 -13.70 -34.29
C TYR A 9 -18.55 -13.95 -34.83
N ASP A 10 -19.41 -14.49 -33.97
CA ASP A 10 -20.84 -14.67 -34.19
C ASP A 10 -21.57 -14.17 -32.93
N PRO A 11 -22.57 -13.29 -33.06
CA PRO A 11 -23.30 -12.73 -31.90
C PRO A 11 -24.25 -13.73 -31.21
N SER A 12 -24.47 -14.93 -31.77
CA SER A 12 -25.34 -15.97 -31.20
C SER A 12 -24.63 -16.89 -30.18
N PRO A 13 -23.50 -17.54 -30.52
CA PRO A 13 -22.75 -18.38 -29.59
C PRO A 13 -21.73 -17.59 -28.77
N ILE A 14 -21.58 -17.94 -27.49
CA ILE A 14 -20.49 -17.45 -26.63
C ILE A 14 -19.56 -18.59 -26.23
N SER A 15 -18.26 -18.31 -26.10
CA SER A 15 -17.30 -19.28 -25.56
C SER A 15 -17.37 -19.32 -24.03
N ALA A 16 -17.00 -20.45 -23.42
CA ALA A 16 -16.75 -20.50 -21.98
C ALA A 16 -15.46 -19.72 -21.64
N GLY A 17 -15.45 -18.98 -20.52
CA GLY A 17 -14.28 -18.23 -20.08
C GLY A 17 -13.96 -17.00 -20.92
N THR A 18 -14.97 -16.28 -21.43
CA THR A 18 -14.76 -14.98 -22.09
C THR A 18 -14.21 -13.98 -21.08
N GLN A 19 -12.91 -13.76 -21.13
CA GLN A 19 -12.19 -12.83 -20.28
C GLN A 19 -11.33 -11.94 -21.16
N PRO A 20 -11.20 -10.65 -20.82
CA PRO A 20 -10.34 -9.76 -21.56
C PRO A 20 -8.86 -10.01 -21.19
N ASP A 21 -7.93 -9.37 -21.89
CA ASP A 21 -6.50 -9.49 -21.57
C ASP A 21 -6.21 -9.06 -20.12
N TRP A 22 -5.16 -9.63 -19.53
CA TRP A 22 -4.83 -9.48 -18.12
C TRP A 22 -4.75 -8.01 -17.63
N TYR A 23 -4.33 -7.07 -18.47
CA TYR A 23 -4.15 -5.66 -18.13
C TYR A 23 -5.45 -4.85 -18.14
N ILE A 24 -6.50 -5.34 -18.80
CA ILE A 24 -7.86 -4.77 -18.78
C ILE A 24 -8.85 -5.61 -17.94
N GLY A 25 -8.44 -6.80 -17.49
CA GLY A 25 -9.24 -7.72 -16.66
C GLY A 25 -9.91 -7.06 -15.47
N PHE A 26 -9.22 -6.16 -14.76
CA PHE A 26 -9.78 -5.48 -13.59
C PHE A 26 -11.07 -4.67 -13.89
N LEU A 27 -11.27 -4.22 -15.14
CA LEU A 27 -12.50 -3.54 -15.56
C LEU A 27 -13.69 -4.49 -15.63
N ASP A 28 -13.49 -5.68 -16.21
CA ASP A 28 -14.49 -6.75 -16.24
C ASP A 28 -14.77 -7.28 -14.83
N GLY A 29 -13.72 -7.49 -14.03
CA GLY A 29 -13.85 -7.90 -12.64
C GLY A 29 -14.64 -6.89 -11.79
N ALA A 30 -14.50 -5.59 -12.04
CA ALA A 30 -15.30 -4.58 -11.37
C ALA A 30 -16.80 -4.74 -11.65
N LEU A 31 -17.17 -5.06 -12.90
CA LEU A 31 -18.57 -5.32 -13.29
C LEU A 31 -19.09 -6.62 -12.65
N ARG A 32 -18.26 -7.66 -12.57
CA ARG A 32 -18.65 -8.96 -12.00
C ARG A 32 -18.93 -8.93 -10.49
N LEU A 33 -18.30 -8.02 -9.75
CA LEU A 33 -18.49 -7.91 -8.30
C LEU A 33 -19.70 -7.07 -7.89
N VAL A 34 -20.42 -6.48 -8.85
CA VAL A 34 -21.57 -5.62 -8.54
C VAL A 34 -22.77 -6.44 -8.06
N PRO A 35 -23.40 -6.06 -6.94
CA PRO A 35 -24.63 -6.70 -6.49
C PRO A 35 -25.79 -6.53 -7.51
N PRO A 36 -26.63 -7.56 -7.70
CA PRO A 36 -27.80 -7.45 -8.55
C PRO A 36 -28.84 -6.47 -7.97
N GLY A 37 -29.74 -5.97 -8.83
CA GLY A 37 -30.87 -5.13 -8.41
C GLY A 37 -30.59 -3.63 -8.31
N LEU A 38 -29.41 -3.17 -8.75
CA LEU A 38 -29.04 -1.76 -8.83
C LEU A 38 -29.52 -1.10 -10.13
N GLU A 39 -30.72 -1.43 -10.58
CA GLU A 39 -31.34 -0.84 -11.76
C GLU A 39 -32.76 -0.38 -11.42
N PHE A 40 -33.14 0.82 -11.88
CA PHE A 40 -34.51 1.29 -11.72
C PHE A 40 -34.95 2.19 -12.87
N VAL A 41 -36.25 2.24 -13.11
CA VAL A 41 -36.86 3.11 -14.13
C VAL A 41 -37.35 4.39 -13.47
N LEU A 42 -36.87 5.54 -13.94
CA LEU A 42 -37.28 6.86 -13.48
C LEU A 42 -37.45 7.79 -14.69
N TRP A 43 -38.57 8.52 -14.75
CA TRP A 43 -38.91 9.45 -15.83
C TRP A 43 -38.88 8.84 -17.24
N GLY A 44 -39.28 7.57 -17.38
CA GLY A 44 -39.24 6.86 -18.67
C GLY A 44 -37.84 6.45 -19.12
N HIS A 45 -36.81 6.62 -18.27
CA HIS A 45 -35.45 6.18 -18.52
C HIS A 45 -35.03 5.08 -17.55
N THR A 46 -34.27 4.10 -18.04
CA THR A 46 -33.64 3.07 -17.21
C THR A 46 -32.30 3.57 -16.69
N TRP A 47 -32.15 3.57 -15.37
CA TRP A 47 -30.91 3.91 -14.69
C TRP A 47 -30.17 2.65 -14.27
N SER A 48 -29.08 2.33 -14.97
CA SER A 48 -28.25 1.14 -14.73
C SER A 48 -27.08 1.45 -13.77
N PHE A 49 -27.37 1.59 -12.48
CA PHE A 49 -26.33 1.83 -11.47
C PHE A 49 -25.37 0.65 -11.32
N ASN A 50 -25.81 -0.55 -11.70
CA ASN A 50 -24.96 -1.72 -11.81
C ASN A 50 -23.75 -1.52 -12.74
N ILE A 51 -23.86 -0.67 -13.77
CA ILE A 51 -22.74 -0.33 -14.67
C ILE A 51 -22.07 0.98 -14.21
N LEU A 52 -22.86 1.97 -13.79
CA LEU A 52 -22.32 3.29 -13.45
C LEU A 52 -21.43 3.26 -12.20
N ILE A 53 -21.82 2.52 -11.15
CA ILE A 53 -21.05 2.44 -9.90
C ILE A 53 -19.64 1.88 -10.13
N PRO A 54 -19.43 0.68 -10.71
CA PRO A 54 -18.08 0.15 -10.90
C PRO A 54 -17.25 1.04 -11.83
N MET A 55 -17.85 1.64 -12.85
CA MET A 55 -17.17 2.59 -13.74
C MET A 55 -16.70 3.83 -12.98
N ILE A 56 -17.52 4.39 -12.10
CA ILE A 56 -17.15 5.54 -11.25
C ILE A 56 -16.06 5.13 -10.26
N VAL A 57 -16.18 3.99 -9.59
CA VAL A 57 -15.17 3.52 -8.62
C VAL A 57 -13.82 3.32 -9.28
N VAL A 58 -13.78 2.65 -10.43
CA VAL A 58 -12.54 2.47 -11.19
C VAL A 58 -12.00 3.82 -11.71
N GLY A 59 -12.88 4.69 -12.20
CA GLY A 59 -12.48 6.04 -12.63
C GLY A 59 -11.82 6.82 -11.50
N ILE A 60 -12.41 6.80 -10.30
CA ILE A 60 -11.85 7.42 -9.10
C ILE A 60 -10.51 6.78 -8.74
N PHE A 61 -10.38 5.45 -8.83
CA PHE A 61 -9.12 4.76 -8.57
C PHE A 61 -8.00 5.23 -9.52
N ILE A 62 -8.27 5.30 -10.83
CA ILE A 62 -7.30 5.77 -11.83
C ILE A 62 -6.93 7.23 -11.56
N VAL A 63 -7.92 8.09 -11.34
CA VAL A 63 -7.69 9.52 -11.03
C VAL A 63 -6.86 9.66 -9.75
N ALA A 64 -7.14 8.86 -8.72
CA ALA A 64 -6.39 8.88 -7.47
C ALA A 64 -4.92 8.48 -7.67
N VAL A 65 -4.64 7.48 -8.52
CA VAL A 65 -3.26 7.07 -8.88
C VAL A 65 -2.55 8.21 -9.62
N VAL A 66 -3.20 8.83 -10.60
CA VAL A 66 -2.62 9.96 -11.37
C VAL A 66 -2.36 11.17 -10.48
N LEU A 67 -3.26 11.47 -9.54
CA LEU A 67 -3.15 12.62 -8.66
C LEU A 67 -2.29 12.36 -7.41
N TYR A 68 -1.92 11.10 -7.14
CA TYR A 68 -1.14 10.70 -5.97
C TYR A 68 0.11 11.56 -5.71
N PRO A 69 1.02 11.81 -6.68
CA PRO A 69 2.22 12.62 -6.40
C PRO A 69 1.89 14.04 -5.95
N PHE A 70 0.82 14.65 -6.47
CA PHE A 70 0.40 15.99 -6.08
C PHE A 70 -0.26 16.00 -4.70
N LEU A 71 -1.02 14.96 -4.38
CA LEU A 71 -1.62 14.77 -3.05
C LEU A 71 -0.54 14.55 -2.00
N GLU A 72 0.44 13.68 -2.26
CA GLU A 72 1.55 13.44 -1.36
C GLU A 72 2.39 14.71 -1.17
N ALA A 73 2.79 15.40 -2.25
CA ALA A 73 3.54 16.66 -2.16
C ALA A 73 2.77 17.75 -1.38
N TRP A 74 1.44 17.78 -1.50
CA TRP A 74 0.61 18.67 -0.69
C TRP A 74 0.62 18.26 0.79
N ILE A 75 0.47 16.98 1.12
CA ILE A 75 0.46 16.47 2.51
C ILE A 75 1.82 16.67 3.19
N THR A 76 2.91 16.31 2.51
CA THR A 76 4.28 16.40 3.04
C THR A 76 4.79 17.84 3.04
N GLY A 77 4.38 18.64 2.05
CA GLY A 77 4.96 19.95 1.81
C GLY A 77 6.37 19.92 1.24
N ASP A 78 6.87 18.75 0.85
CA ASP A 78 8.20 18.63 0.25
C ASP A 78 8.17 19.10 -1.21
N LYS A 79 9.00 20.09 -1.51
CA LYS A 79 9.20 20.67 -2.85
C LYS A 79 10.66 20.61 -3.31
N ARG A 80 11.49 19.85 -2.60
CA ARG A 80 12.90 19.68 -2.96
C ARG A 80 13.02 18.80 -4.19
N GLU A 81 14.15 18.95 -4.88
CA GLU A 81 14.52 18.06 -5.98
C GLU A 81 15.05 16.73 -5.40
N HIS A 82 14.47 15.62 -5.85
CA HIS A 82 14.84 14.27 -5.42
C HIS A 82 15.43 13.49 -6.60
N HIS A 83 16.73 13.16 -6.51
CA HIS A 83 17.44 12.38 -7.53
C HIS A 83 17.78 10.96 -7.08
N ILE A 84 17.50 10.64 -5.82
CA ILE A 84 17.77 9.33 -5.22
C ILE A 84 16.44 8.71 -4.83
N THR A 85 16.25 7.44 -5.22
CA THR A 85 15.05 6.69 -4.85
C THR A 85 15.03 6.41 -3.36
N GLU A 86 13.91 6.75 -2.72
CA GLU A 86 13.69 6.40 -1.33
C GLU A 86 13.34 4.91 -1.19
N ARG A 87 13.92 4.24 -0.19
CA ARG A 87 13.58 2.83 0.09
C ARG A 87 12.13 2.72 0.55
N PRO A 88 11.35 1.72 0.09
CA PRO A 88 9.94 1.57 0.49
C PRO A 88 9.74 1.48 2.01
N ARG A 89 10.67 0.84 2.74
CA ARG A 89 10.61 0.76 4.21
C ARG A 89 10.77 2.13 4.88
N ASN A 90 11.37 3.12 4.23
CA ASN A 90 11.61 4.47 4.76
C ASN A 90 10.39 5.40 4.60
N ALA A 91 9.41 5.03 3.76
CA ALA A 91 8.13 5.70 3.62
C ALA A 91 6.95 4.76 3.94
N PRO A 92 6.73 4.38 5.22
CA PRO A 92 5.75 3.36 5.61
C PRO A 92 4.33 3.63 5.11
N THR A 93 3.84 4.87 5.26
CA THR A 93 2.47 5.23 4.85
C THR A 93 2.31 5.20 3.33
N ARG A 94 3.29 5.70 2.55
CA ARG A 94 3.26 5.61 1.08
C ARG A 94 3.26 4.15 0.61
N THR A 95 4.15 3.34 1.18
CA THR A 95 4.23 1.90 0.85
C THR A 95 2.95 1.17 1.21
N ALA A 96 2.31 1.52 2.33
CA ALA A 96 1.03 0.96 2.73
C ALA A 96 -0.13 1.35 1.80
N ILE A 97 -0.19 2.61 1.35
CA ILE A 97 -1.17 3.05 0.35
C ILE A 97 -0.96 2.30 -0.96
N GLY A 98 0.29 2.16 -1.40
CA GLY A 98 0.64 1.38 -2.59
C GLY A 98 0.21 -0.08 -2.47
N ALA A 99 0.49 -0.73 -1.34
CA ALA A 99 0.08 -2.11 -1.07
C ALA A 99 -1.45 -2.29 -1.05
N ALA A 100 -2.18 -1.32 -0.51
CA ALA A 100 -3.64 -1.29 -0.54
C ALA A 100 -4.17 -1.18 -1.98
N GLY A 101 -3.59 -0.29 -2.79
CA GLY A 101 -3.96 -0.11 -4.19
C GLY A 101 -3.65 -1.33 -5.06
N VAL A 102 -2.50 -1.97 -4.86
CA VAL A 102 -2.14 -3.23 -5.54
C VAL A 102 -3.10 -4.35 -5.14
N THR A 103 -3.44 -4.48 -3.85
CA THR A 103 -4.42 -5.47 -3.40
C THR A 103 -5.80 -5.23 -4.00
N PHE A 104 -6.25 -3.97 -4.07
CA PHE A 104 -7.51 -3.60 -4.71
C PHE A 104 -7.53 -4.03 -6.19
N TYR A 105 -6.48 -3.68 -6.94
CA TYR A 105 -6.32 -4.09 -8.34
C TYR A 105 -6.27 -5.62 -8.49
N ALA A 106 -5.53 -6.32 -7.63
CA ALA A 106 -5.39 -7.76 -7.68
C ALA A 106 -6.72 -8.49 -7.42
N VAL A 107 -7.55 -7.99 -6.51
CA VAL A 107 -8.89 -8.56 -6.27
C VAL A 107 -9.79 -8.36 -7.48
N LEU A 108 -9.80 -7.17 -8.09
CA LEU A 108 -10.55 -6.92 -9.33
C LEU A 108 -10.06 -7.81 -10.47
N TRP A 109 -8.75 -7.95 -10.63
CA TRP A 109 -8.15 -8.83 -11.61
C TRP A 109 -8.54 -10.30 -11.37
N ALA A 110 -8.51 -10.77 -10.12
CA ALA A 110 -8.95 -12.12 -9.76
C ALA A 110 -10.45 -12.33 -10.01
N ALA A 111 -11.28 -11.29 -9.82
CA ALA A 111 -12.70 -11.34 -10.11
C ALA A 111 -13.02 -11.52 -11.60
N ALA A 112 -12.19 -10.99 -12.49
CA ALA A 112 -12.29 -11.26 -13.92
C ALA A 112 -12.13 -12.75 -14.25
N ALA A 113 -11.42 -13.50 -13.39
CA ALA A 113 -11.17 -14.92 -13.51
C ALA A 113 -12.08 -15.80 -12.62
N SER A 114 -13.16 -15.26 -12.05
CA SER A 114 -13.99 -15.93 -11.03
C SER A 114 -14.57 -17.29 -11.47
N ASP A 115 -14.97 -17.41 -12.73
CA ASP A 115 -15.49 -18.64 -13.35
C ASP A 115 -14.40 -19.71 -13.54
N ILE A 116 -13.20 -19.30 -13.93
CA ILE A 116 -12.03 -20.19 -14.02
C ILE A 116 -11.60 -20.64 -12.62
N LEU A 117 -11.61 -19.73 -11.63
CA LEU A 117 -11.34 -20.06 -10.23
C LEU A 117 -12.33 -21.10 -9.70
N ALA A 118 -13.63 -20.90 -9.95
CA ALA A 118 -14.68 -21.82 -9.51
C ALA A 118 -14.48 -23.23 -10.11
N THR A 119 -14.20 -23.31 -11.41
CA THR A 119 -14.03 -24.60 -12.10
C THR A 119 -12.74 -25.33 -11.71
N HIS A 120 -11.60 -24.63 -11.60
CA HIS A 120 -10.30 -25.26 -11.32
C HIS A 120 -10.09 -25.59 -9.84
N PHE A 121 -10.68 -24.82 -8.94
CA PHE A 121 -10.61 -25.07 -7.49
C PHE A 121 -11.83 -25.82 -6.96
N HIS A 122 -12.75 -26.24 -7.83
CA HIS A 122 -13.99 -26.94 -7.46
C HIS A 122 -14.81 -26.18 -6.39
N LEU A 123 -14.92 -24.86 -6.55
CA LEU A 123 -15.66 -23.97 -5.68
C LEU A 123 -17.00 -23.57 -6.31
N THR A 124 -17.96 -23.15 -5.48
CA THR A 124 -19.19 -22.54 -6.00
C THR A 124 -18.92 -21.11 -6.47
N ILE A 125 -19.59 -20.70 -7.55
CA ILE A 125 -19.42 -19.35 -8.13
C ILE A 125 -19.83 -18.28 -7.12
N GLU A 126 -20.88 -18.55 -6.35
CA GLU A 126 -21.40 -17.66 -5.30
C GLU A 126 -20.36 -17.47 -4.19
N ALA A 127 -19.70 -18.55 -3.75
CA ALA A 127 -18.66 -18.46 -2.72
C ALA A 127 -17.46 -17.65 -3.21
N VAL A 128 -17.02 -17.86 -4.46
CA VAL A 128 -15.93 -17.08 -5.06
C VAL A 128 -16.33 -15.61 -5.14
N THR A 129 -17.52 -15.31 -5.66
CA THR A 129 -18.01 -13.94 -5.85
C THR A 129 -18.14 -13.19 -4.52
N HIS A 130 -18.80 -13.77 -3.53
CA HIS A 130 -18.96 -13.14 -2.22
C HIS A 130 -17.63 -12.98 -1.47
N SER A 131 -16.72 -13.94 -1.60
CA SER A 131 -15.37 -13.82 -1.02
C SER A 131 -14.60 -12.66 -1.65
N LEU A 132 -14.66 -12.51 -2.98
CA LEU A 132 -14.00 -11.42 -3.68
C LEU A 132 -14.66 -10.06 -3.40
N GLN A 133 -15.99 -10.00 -3.24
CA GLN A 133 -16.68 -8.80 -2.78
C GLN A 133 -16.20 -8.36 -1.39
N ALA A 134 -16.09 -9.31 -0.45
CA ALA A 134 -15.56 -9.02 0.88
C ALA A 134 -14.09 -8.58 0.83
N LEU A 135 -13.26 -9.28 0.05
CA LEU A 135 -11.83 -8.96 -0.13
C LEU A 135 -11.61 -7.63 -0.82
N LEU A 136 -12.51 -7.18 -1.71
CA LEU A 136 -12.38 -5.89 -2.39
C LEU A 136 -12.35 -4.73 -1.38
N ILE A 137 -13.08 -4.87 -0.27
CA ILE A 137 -13.15 -3.87 0.79
C ILE A 137 -12.14 -4.15 1.89
N VAL A 138 -12.12 -5.38 2.42
CA VAL A 138 -11.31 -5.75 3.58
C VAL A 138 -9.84 -5.94 3.20
N GLY A 139 -9.55 -6.48 2.01
CA GLY A 139 -8.20 -6.77 1.53
C GLY A 139 -7.29 -5.55 1.53
N PRO A 140 -7.65 -4.41 0.89
CA PRO A 140 -6.86 -3.19 0.91
C PRO A 140 -6.61 -2.65 2.33
N ILE A 141 -7.59 -2.76 3.23
CA ILE A 141 -7.45 -2.33 4.63
C ILE A 141 -6.42 -3.18 5.35
N ILE A 142 -6.51 -4.51 5.24
CA ILE A 142 -5.53 -5.44 5.82
C ILE A 142 -4.13 -5.17 5.24
N ALA A 143 -4.03 -5.06 3.91
CA ALA A 143 -2.76 -4.82 3.22
C ALA A 143 -2.10 -3.52 3.69
N TYR A 144 -2.88 -2.45 3.89
CA TYR A 144 -2.40 -1.20 4.44
C TYR A 144 -1.76 -1.39 5.84
N PHE A 145 -2.48 -2.01 6.77
CA PHE A 145 -1.97 -2.19 8.13
C PHE A 145 -0.75 -3.11 8.19
N VAL A 146 -0.78 -4.21 7.46
CA VAL A 146 0.33 -5.16 7.38
C VAL A 146 1.56 -4.47 6.79
N ALA A 147 1.44 -3.81 5.64
CA ALA A 147 2.57 -3.13 4.99
C ALA A 147 3.14 -2.01 5.87
N LYS A 148 2.29 -1.19 6.51
CA LYS A 148 2.75 -0.12 7.40
C LYS A 148 3.51 -0.69 8.59
N ARG A 149 2.97 -1.72 9.25
CA ARG A 149 3.60 -2.37 10.42
C ARG A 149 4.91 -3.06 10.04
N SER A 150 4.96 -3.74 8.91
CA SER A 150 6.18 -4.37 8.40
C SER A 150 7.27 -3.34 8.11
N CYS A 151 6.93 -2.21 7.47
CA CYS A 151 7.92 -1.14 7.23
C CYS A 151 8.48 -0.56 8.53
N LEU A 152 7.62 -0.29 9.51
CA LEU A 152 8.06 0.21 10.82
C LEU A 152 8.92 -0.81 11.58
N ALA A 153 8.58 -2.11 11.51
CA ALA A 153 9.38 -3.16 12.12
C ALA A 153 10.77 -3.25 11.46
N LEU A 154 10.84 -3.16 10.13
CA LEU A 154 12.10 -3.13 9.39
C LEU A 154 12.94 -1.90 9.75
N GLN A 155 12.34 -0.72 9.89
CA GLN A 155 13.04 0.48 10.36
C GLN A 155 13.59 0.32 11.78
N LYS A 156 12.82 -0.30 12.69
CA LYS A 156 13.31 -0.59 14.06
C LYS A 156 14.53 -1.50 14.02
N LYS A 157 14.49 -2.55 13.19
CA LYS A 157 15.62 -3.46 13.03
C LYS A 157 16.83 -2.75 12.42
N ASP A 158 16.63 -1.93 11.40
CA ASP A 158 17.70 -1.13 10.78
C ASP A 158 18.33 -0.16 11.80
N ARG A 159 17.52 0.45 12.68
CA ARG A 159 18.01 1.31 13.78
C ARG A 159 18.77 0.54 14.86
N GLU A 160 18.27 -0.62 15.26
CA GLU A 160 18.95 -1.50 16.22
C GLU A 160 20.31 -1.92 15.70
N ILE A 161 20.38 -2.34 14.43
CA ILE A 161 21.63 -2.70 13.75
C ILE A 161 22.57 -1.50 13.74
N ALA A 162 22.09 -0.31 13.37
CA ALA A 162 22.94 0.89 13.34
C ALA A 162 23.57 1.24 14.71
N LEU A 163 22.84 1.01 15.80
CA LEU A 163 23.27 1.30 17.17
C LEU A 163 24.17 0.22 17.77
N HIS A 164 23.82 -1.06 17.61
CA HIS A 164 24.47 -2.17 18.32
C HIS A 164 25.31 -3.09 17.42
N GLY A 165 25.29 -2.89 16.10
CA GLY A 165 25.87 -3.84 15.14
C GLY A 165 24.93 -5.00 14.83
N TYR A 166 25.41 -6.00 14.08
CA TYR A 166 24.60 -7.17 13.74
C TYR A 166 24.90 -8.36 14.66
N GLU A 167 23.85 -9.13 14.93
CA GLU A 167 23.88 -10.40 15.65
C GLU A 167 24.87 -11.35 14.98
N SER A 168 25.93 -11.76 15.70
CA SER A 168 26.91 -12.73 15.18
C SER A 168 26.47 -14.18 15.37
N GLY A 169 25.43 -14.43 16.18
CA GLY A 169 25.03 -15.77 16.61
C GLY A 169 25.99 -16.41 17.61
N ARG A 170 27.02 -15.68 18.07
CA ARG A 170 27.98 -16.17 19.06
C ARG A 170 27.60 -15.73 20.46
N MET A 171 27.06 -16.66 21.24
CA MET A 171 26.75 -16.47 22.66
C MET A 171 27.97 -16.78 23.52
N ILE A 172 28.37 -15.83 24.37
CA ILE A 172 29.40 -16.02 25.38
C ILE A 172 28.75 -16.02 26.77
N ARG A 173 29.19 -16.93 27.64
CA ARG A 173 28.76 -16.98 29.04
C ARG A 173 29.78 -16.27 29.91
N LEU A 174 29.35 -15.25 30.63
CA LEU A 174 30.19 -14.47 31.54
C LEU A 174 30.41 -15.24 32.86
N PRO A 175 31.48 -14.93 33.63
CA PRO A 175 31.76 -15.58 34.92
C PRO A 175 30.61 -15.50 35.93
N GLY A 176 29.77 -14.47 35.85
CA GLY A 176 28.56 -14.30 36.67
C GLY A 176 27.36 -15.16 36.25
N GLY A 177 27.48 -15.93 35.16
CA GLY A 177 26.43 -16.81 34.65
C GLY A 177 25.52 -16.18 33.58
N GLU A 178 25.66 -14.89 33.32
CA GLU A 178 24.94 -14.17 32.25
C GLU A 178 25.39 -14.63 30.86
N TYR A 179 24.47 -14.58 29.89
CA TYR A 179 24.77 -14.85 28.48
C TYR A 179 24.70 -13.54 27.70
N HIS A 180 25.76 -13.22 26.98
CA HIS A 180 25.85 -12.03 26.14
C HIS A 180 26.08 -12.43 24.69
N GLU A 181 25.31 -11.85 23.77
CA GLU A 181 25.53 -12.05 22.34
C GLU A 181 26.61 -11.08 21.85
N VAL A 182 27.67 -11.61 21.24
CA VAL A 182 28.68 -10.76 20.62
C VAL A 182 28.07 -10.14 19.38
N HIS A 183 27.94 -8.82 19.36
CA HIS A 183 27.57 -8.09 18.16
C HIS A 183 28.81 -7.81 17.33
N LYS A 184 28.68 -7.90 16.02
CA LYS A 184 29.75 -7.52 15.10
C LYS A 184 29.49 -6.10 14.60
N GLU A 185 30.51 -5.25 14.73
CA GLU A 185 30.41 -3.86 14.31
C GLU A 185 30.18 -3.74 12.80
N LEU A 186 29.44 -2.71 12.41
CA LEU A 186 29.24 -2.32 11.03
C LEU A 186 30.42 -1.46 10.56
N SER A 187 30.73 -1.55 9.27
CA SER A 187 31.54 -0.51 8.65
C SER A 187 30.83 0.84 8.70
N ASP A 188 31.59 1.94 8.69
CA ASP A 188 31.02 3.30 8.70
C ASP A 188 30.09 3.53 7.51
N TYR A 189 30.41 2.94 6.35
CA TYR A 189 29.57 3.02 5.16
C TYR A 189 28.22 2.30 5.31
N GLU A 190 28.21 1.09 5.89
CA GLU A 190 26.97 0.35 6.14
C GLU A 190 26.10 1.06 7.18
N ARG A 191 26.71 1.59 8.24
CA ARG A 191 26.02 2.37 9.26
C ARG A 191 25.41 3.64 8.65
N TRP A 192 26.16 4.38 7.83
CA TRP A 192 25.65 5.56 7.11
C TRP A 192 24.43 5.21 6.27
N ARG A 193 24.49 4.10 5.52
CA ARG A 193 23.40 3.63 4.65
C ARG A 193 22.09 3.28 5.39
N LEU A 194 22.15 3.01 6.69
CA LEU A 194 20.99 2.71 7.55
C LEU A 194 20.35 3.97 8.14
N VAL A 195 21.14 5.03 8.36
CA VAL A 195 20.66 6.30 8.95
C VAL A 195 20.40 7.39 7.91
N ASP A 196 20.87 7.22 6.67
CA ASP A 196 20.70 8.15 5.56
C ASP A 196 19.28 8.09 4.96
N TYR A 197 18.30 8.61 5.71
CA TYR A 197 16.94 8.80 5.21
C TYR A 197 16.27 10.04 5.81
N LEU A 198 15.27 10.55 5.09
CA LEU A 198 14.59 11.80 5.43
C LEU A 198 13.60 11.59 6.58
N ASP A 199 13.73 12.38 7.66
CA ASP A 199 12.78 12.42 8.77
C ASP A 199 11.76 13.55 8.57
N TYR A 200 10.65 13.23 7.91
CA TYR A 200 9.53 14.17 7.77
C TYR A 200 8.75 14.30 9.06
N LYS A 201 8.67 15.52 9.60
CA LYS A 201 7.89 15.81 10.81
C LYS A 201 6.46 16.20 10.43
N PRO A 202 5.44 15.79 11.22
CA PRO A 202 4.09 16.29 11.07
C PRO A 202 4.06 17.81 10.98
N LEU A 203 3.32 18.33 10.00
CA LEU A 203 3.21 19.76 9.79
C LEU A 203 2.54 20.43 10.99
N MET A 204 3.28 21.31 11.65
CA MET A 204 2.77 22.16 12.72
C MET A 204 1.90 23.27 12.12
N VAL A 205 0.63 23.31 12.49
CA VAL A 205 -0.29 24.37 12.04
C VAL A 205 0.16 25.70 12.61
N ARG A 206 0.44 26.68 11.73
CA ARG A 206 0.71 28.06 12.11
C ARG A 206 -0.42 28.96 11.63
N PRO A 207 -0.87 29.94 12.44
CA PRO A 207 -1.82 30.95 11.98
C PRO A 207 -1.27 31.73 10.79
N ASP A 208 -2.15 32.18 9.89
CA ASP A 208 -1.79 33.08 8.81
C ASP A 208 -1.39 34.48 9.33
N ALA A 209 -0.98 35.38 8.44
CA ALA A 209 -0.62 36.75 8.79
C ALA A 209 -1.78 37.55 9.45
N ARG A 210 -3.02 37.04 9.41
CA ARG A 210 -4.21 37.60 10.05
C ARG A 210 -4.61 36.85 11.32
N GLY A 211 -3.76 35.93 11.81
CA GLY A 211 -4.00 35.12 13.00
C GLY A 211 -5.05 34.02 12.83
N ARG A 212 -5.50 33.72 11.61
CA ARG A 212 -6.53 32.71 11.33
C ARG A 212 -5.90 31.40 10.86
N ILE A 213 -6.51 30.29 11.28
CA ILE A 213 -6.19 28.95 10.80
C ILE A 213 -7.29 28.53 9.85
N SER A 214 -6.95 28.37 8.57
CA SER A 214 -7.92 27.93 7.57
C SER A 214 -8.35 26.46 7.80
N PRO A 215 -9.59 26.09 7.45
CA PRO A 215 -10.02 24.68 7.51
C PRO A 215 -9.11 23.75 6.70
N MET A 216 -8.63 24.20 5.53
CA MET A 216 -7.73 23.45 4.66
C MET A 216 -6.38 23.15 5.33
N GLN A 217 -5.83 24.09 6.11
CA GLN A 217 -4.60 23.86 6.88
C GLN A 217 -4.80 22.83 7.99
N ARG A 218 -5.98 22.79 8.63
CA ARG A 218 -6.30 21.77 9.64
C ARG A 218 -6.38 20.38 9.01
N VAL A 219 -7.05 20.27 7.86
CA VAL A 219 -7.15 19.01 7.11
C VAL A 219 -5.76 18.53 6.68
N ARG A 220 -4.94 19.42 6.10
CA ARG A 220 -3.56 19.11 5.72
C ARG A 220 -2.72 18.61 6.90
N ALA A 221 -2.82 19.28 8.05
CA ALA A 221 -2.08 18.87 9.24
C ALA A 221 -2.56 17.53 9.81
N ALA A 222 -3.87 17.24 9.75
CA ALA A 222 -4.40 15.93 10.13
C ALA A 222 -3.85 14.81 9.23
N PHE A 223 -3.84 15.01 7.91
CA PHE A 223 -3.23 14.06 6.98
C PHE A 223 -1.72 13.91 7.18
N SER A 224 -1.01 15.02 7.41
CA SER A 224 0.43 15.01 7.69
C SER A 224 0.74 14.25 8.99
N ARG A 225 -0.09 14.43 10.02
CA ARG A 225 -0.01 13.65 11.26
C ARG A 225 -0.23 12.17 10.98
N TRP A 226 -1.31 11.79 10.29
CA TRP A 226 -1.55 10.38 9.93
C TRP A 226 -0.39 9.76 9.12
N PHE A 227 0.25 10.55 8.25
CA PHE A 227 1.42 10.11 7.47
C PHE A 227 2.66 9.85 8.33
N PHE A 228 2.93 10.70 9.33
CA PHE A 228 4.24 10.80 9.98
C PHE A 228 4.24 10.65 11.52
N GLU A 229 3.08 10.39 12.15
CA GLU A 229 2.98 10.22 13.60
C GLU A 229 3.76 8.99 14.10
N ASP A 230 3.66 7.86 13.39
CA ASP A 230 4.30 6.60 13.77
C ASP A 230 5.76 6.46 13.30
N ARG A 231 6.36 7.53 12.77
CA ARG A 231 7.69 7.46 12.13
C ARG A 231 8.80 7.12 13.14
N ILE A 232 9.84 6.45 12.65
CA ILE A 232 11.07 6.19 13.42
C ILE A 232 12.16 7.11 12.88
N SER A 233 12.61 8.04 13.73
CA SER A 233 13.70 8.95 13.38
C SER A 233 15.03 8.19 13.29
N PRO A 234 15.91 8.57 12.34
CA PRO A 234 17.24 7.99 12.22
C PRO A 234 18.05 8.22 13.50
N ALA A 235 18.94 7.28 13.82
CA ALA A 235 19.81 7.39 14.99
C ALA A 235 20.66 8.66 14.91
N THR A 236 20.63 9.46 15.98
CA THR A 236 21.41 10.70 16.05
C THR A 236 22.87 10.41 16.31
N ARG A 237 23.76 11.37 15.99
CA ARG A 237 25.20 11.24 16.25
C ARG A 237 25.51 10.95 17.71
N ALA A 238 24.81 11.61 18.63
CA ALA A 238 24.98 11.39 20.07
C ALA A 238 24.59 9.95 20.48
N GLU A 239 23.50 9.42 19.93
CA GLU A 239 23.08 8.03 20.18
C GLU A 239 24.06 7.00 19.61
N LEU A 240 24.63 7.28 18.43
CA LEU A 240 25.66 6.44 17.81
C LEU A 240 26.98 6.47 18.61
N GLU A 241 27.35 7.61 19.18
CA GLU A 241 28.53 7.76 20.03
C GLU A 241 28.35 7.06 21.38
N SER A 242 27.18 7.20 22.04
CA SER A 242 26.88 6.47 23.27
C SER A 242 26.82 4.95 23.06
N GLY A 243 26.33 4.50 21.90
CA GLY A 243 26.29 3.06 21.58
C GLY A 243 27.69 2.43 21.52
N LYS A 244 28.72 3.21 21.10
CA LYS A 244 30.10 2.74 21.09
C LYS A 244 30.72 2.58 22.48
N GLU A 245 30.24 3.32 23.48
CA GLU A 245 30.76 3.23 24.86
C GLU A 245 30.22 2.03 25.64
N HIS A 246 29.14 1.41 25.16
CA HIS A 246 28.50 0.25 25.79
C HIS A 246 28.99 -1.12 25.27
N HIS A 247 29.96 -1.14 24.34
CA HIS A 247 30.53 -2.35 23.75
C HIS A 247 31.94 -2.65 24.22
#